data_AF-A0A356ELR2-F1
#
_entry.id   AF-A0A356ELR2-F1
#
_cell.length_a   1.000
_cell.length_b   1.000
_cell.length_c   1.000
_cell.angle_alpha   90.00
_cell.angle_beta   90.00
_cell.angle_gamma   90.00
#
_symmetry.space_group_name_H-M   'P 1'
#
loop_
_entity.id
_entity.type
_entity.pdbx_description
1 polymer ?
#
loop_
_entity_poly.entity_id
_entity_poly.type
_entity_poly.pdbx_seq_one_letter_code
_entity_poly.pdbx_strand_id
1 'polypeptide(L)' 'MSISERTKEIKRRRHRRKKLALLAKKLSKATVSEKTLIAEKIRRLTPGGEVIIESWGIVQR' A
#
# COMPACT_ATOMS: atom_id res chain seq x y z
N MET A 1 -14.24 -7.92 25.70
CA MET A 1 -13.51 -8.70 24.67
C MET A 1 -12.05 -8.31 24.74
N SER A 2 -11.16 -9.17 25.27
CA SER A 2 -9.75 -8.83 25.48
C SER A 2 -9.06 -8.63 24.13
N ILE A 3 -8.57 -7.42 23.87
CA ILE A 3 -7.98 -7.11 22.58
C ILE A 3 -6.50 -7.50 22.61
N SER A 4 -6.20 -8.74 22.25
CA SER A 4 -4.82 -9.20 22.06
C SER A 4 -4.12 -8.33 21.00
N GLU A 5 -2.97 -7.74 21.35
CA GLU A 5 -2.15 -6.96 20.43
C GLU A 5 -1.72 -7.76 19.19
N ARG A 6 -1.55 -9.08 19.34
CA ARG A 6 -1.31 -10.00 18.22
C ARG A 6 -2.47 -9.98 17.23
N THR A 7 -3.71 -10.06 17.71
CA THR A 7 -4.90 -10.02 16.87
C THR A 7 -5.08 -8.67 16.19
N LYS A 8 -4.79 -7.56 16.89
CA LYS A 8 -4.76 -6.21 16.30
C LYS A 8 -3.75 -6.13 15.17
N GLU A 9 -2.53 -6.62 15.37
CA GLU A 9 -1.49 -6.58 14.35
C GLU A 9 -1.84 -7.44 13.12
N ILE A 10 -2.40 -8.63 13.33
CA ILE A 10 -2.91 -9.46 12.23
C ILE A 10 -3.99 -8.72 11.42
N LYS A 11 -4.93 -8.05 12.09
CA LYS A 11 -5.96 -7.24 11.43
C LYS A 11 -5.34 -6.08 10.64
N ARG A 12 -4.38 -5.35 11.21
CA ARG A 12 -3.64 -4.27 10.51
C ARG A 12 -2.91 -4.79 9.27
N ARG A 13 -2.22 -5.92 9.36
CA ARG A 13 -1.55 -6.57 8.22
C ARG A 13 -2.54 -6.98 7.12
N ARG A 14 -3.67 -7.60 7.48
CA ARG A 14 -4.74 -7.96 6.53
C ARG A 14 -5.31 -6.73 5.83
N HIS A 15 -5.54 -5.65 6.57
CA HIS A 15 -6.01 -4.39 6.01
C HIS A 15 -4.99 -3.78 5.02
N ARG A 16 -3.70 -3.72 5.38
CA ARG A 16 -2.64 -3.26 4.48
C ARG A 16 -2.60 -4.09 3.19
N ARG A 17 -2.61 -5.43 3.28
CA ARG A 17 -2.66 -6.31 2.09
C ARG A 17 -3.86 -6.03 1.18
N LYS A 18 -5.07 -5.90 1.75
CA LYS A 18 -6.28 -5.60 0.98
C LYS A 18 -6.17 -4.25 0.25
N LYS A 19 -5.66 -3.23 0.92
CA LYS A 19 -5.47 -1.89 0.34
C LYS A 19 -4.41 -1.90 -0.76
N LEU A 20 -3.29 -2.59 -0.57
CA LEU A 20 -2.27 -2.75 -1.60
C LEU A 20 -2.83 -3.47 -2.83
N ALA A 21 -3.56 -4.57 -2.66
CA ALA A 21 -4.19 -5.27 -3.78
C ALA A 21 -5.14 -4.37 -4.59
N LEU A 22 -5.89 -3.49 -3.92
CA LEU A 22 -6.74 -2.51 -4.60
C LEU A 22 -5.92 -1.46 -5.37
N LEU A 23 -4.81 -0.98 -4.81
CA LEU A 23 -3.93 -0.02 -5.47
C LEU A 23 -3.23 -0.64 -6.69
N ALA A 24 -2.79 -1.90 -6.59
CA ALA A 24 -2.23 -2.64 -7.72
C ALA A 24 -3.24 -2.78 -8.87
N LYS A 25 -4.52 -3.05 -8.57
CA LYS A 25 -5.58 -3.08 -9.60
C LYS A 25 -5.82 -1.72 -10.26
N LYS A 26 -5.66 -0.62 -9.51
CA LYS A 26 -5.78 0.73 -10.06
C LYS A 26 -4.56 1.10 -10.90
N LEU A 27 -3.38 0.61 -10.51
CA LEU A 27 -2.12 0.91 -11.18
C LEU A 27 -2.12 0.54 -12.67
N SER A 28 -2.77 -0.57 -13.04
CA SER A 28 -2.83 -1.03 -14.43
C SER A 28 -3.57 -0.09 -15.37
N LYS A 29 -4.47 0.75 -14.84
CA LYS A 29 -5.23 1.75 -15.61
C LYS A 29 -4.86 3.19 -15.28
N ALA A 30 -3.93 3.39 -14.35
CA ALA A 30 -3.59 4.70 -13.82
C ALA A 30 -2.78 5.52 -14.83
N THR A 31 -3.16 6.79 -14.96
CA THR A 31 -2.36 7.82 -15.63
C THR A 31 -1.11 8.17 -14.82
N VAL A 32 -0.14 8.87 -15.42
CA VAL A 32 1.12 9.23 -14.74
C VAL A 32 0.88 10.01 -13.44
N SER A 33 -0.09 10.93 -13.44
CA SER A 33 -0.48 11.69 -12.25
C SER A 33 -1.14 10.82 -11.16
N GLU A 34 -1.94 9.83 -11.55
CA GLU A 34 -2.52 8.91 -10.57
C GLU A 34 -1.48 7.95 -9.98
N LYS A 35 -0.44 7.60 -10.75
CA LYS A 35 0.68 6.78 -10.26
C LYS A 35 1.45 7.48 -9.14
N THR A 36 1.68 8.79 -9.23
CA THR A 36 2.34 9.55 -8.15
C THR A 36 1.48 9.61 -6.88
N LEU A 37 0.16 9.80 -7.02
CA LEU A 37 -0.77 9.75 -5.89
C LEU A 37 -0.85 8.35 -5.26
N ILE A 38 -0.75 7.29 -6.07
CA ILE A 38 -0.69 5.91 -5.57
C ILE A 38 0.61 5.69 -4.78
N ALA A 39 1.76 6.18 -5.26
CA ALA A 39 3.03 6.09 -4.55
C ALA A 39 2.97 6.76 -3.17
N GLU A 40 2.47 8.00 -3.09
CA GLU A 40 2.28 8.70 -1.81
C GLU A 40 1.36 7.93 -0.85
N LYS A 41 0.31 7.33 -1.39
CA LYS A 41 -0.63 6.53 -0.59
C LYS A 41 0.02 5.26 -0.03
N ILE A 42 0.92 4.63 -0.79
CA ILE A 42 1.68 3.46 -0.34
C ILE A 42 2.65 3.86 0.79
N ARG A 43 3.35 5.00 0.66
CA ARG A 43 4.24 5.56 1.71
C ARG A 43 3.51 5.77 3.03
N ARG A 44 2.32 6.35 2.99
CA ARG A 44 1.51 6.60 4.20
C ARG A 44 0.91 5.34 4.81
N LEU A 45 0.61 4.32 4.00
CA LEU A 45 -0.10 3.11 4.44
C LEU A 45 0.81 2.09 5.10
N THR A 46 2.04 1.95 4.60
CA THR A 46 2.96 0.88 5.00
C THR A 46 4.32 1.47 5.33
N PRO A 47 4.84 1.26 6.56
CA PRO A 47 6.23 1.56 6.86
C PRO A 47 7.14 0.77 5.91
N GLY A 48 8.08 1.44 5.24
CA GLY A 48 8.89 0.81 4.18
C GLY A 48 8.16 0.66 2.83
N GLY A 49 7.14 1.49 2.58
CA GLY A 49 6.40 1.51 1.32
C GLY A 49 7.26 1.75 0.07
N GLU A 50 8.45 2.32 0.21
CA GLU A 50 9.40 2.52 -0.91
C GLU A 50 9.75 1.21 -1.62
N VAL A 51 9.97 0.11 -0.89
CA VAL A 51 10.29 -1.20 -1.48
C VAL A 51 9.15 -1.68 -2.37
N ILE A 52 7.91 -1.39 -1.98
CA ILE A 52 6.72 -1.76 -2.77
C ILE A 52 6.63 -0.88 -4.03
N ILE A 53 6.89 0.43 -3.89
CA ILE A 53 6.87 1.40 -4.99
C ILE A 53 7.91 1.04 -6.05
N GLU A 54 9.13 0.71 -5.61
CA GLU A 54 10.23 0.23 -6.44
C GLU A 54 9.86 -1.09 -7.14
N SER A 55 9.33 -2.07 -6.40
CA SER A 55 8.88 -3.35 -6.96
C SER A 55 7.77 -3.21 -8.00
N TRP A 56 6.96 -2.14 -7.90
CA TRP A 56 5.87 -1.86 -8.84
C TRP A 56 6.31 -0.97 -10.01
N GLY A 57 7.59 -0.58 -10.07
CA GLY A 57 8.14 0.27 -11.12
C GLY A 57 7.51 1.67 -11.15
N ILE A 58 6.94 2.12 -10.04
CA ILE A 58 6.38 3.47 -9.92
C ILE A 58 7.55 4.41 -9.58
N VAL A 59 8.39 4.68 -10.57
CA VAL A 59 9.52 5.59 -10.41
C VAL A 59 8.97 7.01 -10.29
N GLN A 60 9.02 7.59 -9.08
CA GLN A 60 9.05 9.04 -8.92
C GLN A 60 10.50 9.49 -9.14
N ARG A 61 10.78 10.05 -10.30
CA ARG A 61 11.88 10.99 -10.48
C ARG A 61 11.36 12.18 -11.28
#